data_AF-A0A3N4ZI08-F1
#
_entry.id   AF-A0A3N4ZI08-F1
#
_cell.length_a   1.000
_cell.length_b   1.000
_cell.length_c   1.000
_cell.angle_alpha   90.00
_cell.angle_beta   90.00
_cell.angle_gamma   90.00
#
_symmetry.space_group_name_H-M   'P 1'
#
loop_
_entity.id
_entity.type
_entity.pdbx_description
1 polymer ?
#
loop_
_entity_poly.entity_id
_entity_poly.type
_entity_poly.pdbx_seq_one_letter_code
_entity_poly.pdbx_strand_id
1 'polypeptide(L)'
;MPAQAVPSNCSPGLTCLYGSEDYKTAGGVYRFEFGVPSIGALDNKVKSVYNYGRSCNARIYMDTNYTGRNLLIPRGGGYKTLDFYDGIYNWSHSVSSAKFVC
;
A
#
# COMPACT_ATOMS: atom_id res chain seq x y z
N MET A 1 13.87 9.53 8.54
CA MET A 1 14.08 8.28 7.79
C MET A 1 14.65 8.66 6.43
N PRO A 2 15.66 7.98 5.87
CA PRO A 2 16.19 8.31 4.55
C PRO A 2 15.07 8.19 3.50
N ALA A 3 15.02 9.13 2.56
CA ALA A 3 14.02 9.15 1.50
C ALA A 3 14.19 7.90 0.61
N GLN A 4 13.15 7.07 0.53
CA GLN A 4 13.16 5.91 -0.35
C GLN A 4 13.05 6.38 -1.80
N ALA A 5 13.84 5.79 -2.70
CA ALA A 5 13.74 6.07 -4.13
C ALA A 5 12.31 5.78 -4.61
N VAL A 6 11.68 6.79 -5.23
CA VAL A 6 10.32 6.69 -5.75
C VAL A 6 10.28 5.60 -6.83
N PRO A 7 9.38 4.62 -6.74
CA PRO A 7 9.15 3.67 -7.82
C PRO A 7 8.74 4.42 -9.09
N SER A 8 9.44 4.18 -10.21
CA SER A 8 9.17 4.87 -11.50
C SER A 8 7.74 4.67 -12.03
N ASN A 9 7.03 3.69 -11.50
CA ASN A 9 5.67 3.29 -11.86
C ASN A 9 4.58 3.82 -10.90
N CYS A 10 4.96 4.67 -9.93
CA CYS A 10 4.03 5.33 -9.01
C CYS A 10 4.06 6.84 -9.23
N SER A 11 2.96 7.40 -9.73
CA SER A 11 2.88 8.83 -10.03
C SER A 11 2.70 9.66 -8.75
N PRO A 12 3.20 10.92 -8.73
CA PRO A 12 2.95 11.84 -7.63
C PRO A 12 1.46 12.01 -7.35
N GLY A 13 1.09 12.01 -6.07
CA GLY A 13 -0.29 12.11 -5.60
C GLY A 13 -0.98 10.76 -5.38
N LEU A 14 -0.37 9.65 -5.77
CA LEU A 14 -0.95 8.32 -5.64
C LEU A 14 -0.28 7.50 -4.54
N THR A 15 -1.02 6.55 -3.99
CA THR A 15 -0.46 5.37 -3.33
C THR A 15 -0.58 4.18 -4.27
N CYS A 16 0.49 3.41 -4.35
CA CYS A 16 0.59 2.24 -5.22
C CYS A 16 0.74 0.97 -4.37
N LEU A 17 -0.17 0.03 -4.58
CA LEU A 17 -0.16 -1.31 -4.01
C LEU A 17 0.32 -2.27 -5.09
N TYR A 18 1.29 -3.12 -4.77
CA TYR A 18 1.93 -4.02 -5.72
C TYR A 18 1.68 -5.47 -5.33
N GLY A 19 1.34 -6.31 -6.32
CA GLY A 19 1.20 -7.75 -6.16
C GLY A 19 2.53 -8.50 -5.99
N SER A 20 3.65 -7.79 -6.12
CA SER A 20 5.01 -8.29 -5.91
C SER A 20 5.79 -7.43 -4.92
N GLU A 21 6.86 -7.99 -4.40
CA GLU A 21 7.84 -7.28 -3.59
C GLU A 21 8.64 -6.26 -4.41
N ASP A 22 9.38 -5.40 -3.71
CA ASP A 22 10.28 -4.38 -4.28
C ASP A 22 9.63 -3.43 -5.29
N TYR A 23 8.32 -3.17 -5.13
CA TYR A 23 7.56 -2.29 -6.03
C TYR A 23 7.52 -2.77 -7.50
N LYS A 24 7.72 -4.08 -7.71
CA LYS A 24 7.62 -4.72 -9.03
C LYS A 24 6.16 -4.76 -9.49
N THR A 25 5.96 -4.58 -10.80
CA THR A 25 4.62 -4.61 -11.43
C THR A 25 4.10 -6.01 -11.70
N ALA A 26 4.96 -7.04 -11.60
CA ALA A 26 4.55 -8.43 -11.70
C ALA A 26 3.45 -8.71 -10.67
N GLY A 27 2.40 -9.44 -11.04
CA GLY A 27 1.25 -9.69 -10.16
C GLY A 27 0.27 -8.51 -10.04
N GLY A 28 0.50 -7.39 -10.75
CA GLY A 28 -0.43 -6.27 -10.85
C GLY A 28 -0.08 -5.09 -9.93
N VAL A 29 -0.62 -3.93 -10.28
CA VAL A 29 -0.48 -2.70 -9.49
C VAL A 29 -1.83 -2.01 -9.39
N TYR A 30 -2.25 -1.71 -8.16
CA TYR A 30 -3.41 -0.91 -7.88
C TYR A 30 -2.97 0.48 -7.42
N ARG A 31 -3.53 1.54 -8.03
CA ARG A 31 -3.16 2.93 -7.73
C ARG A 31 -4.40 3.70 -7.29
N PHE A 32 -4.27 4.48 -6.23
CA PHE A 32 -5.36 5.29 -5.72
C PHE A 32 -4.89 6.66 -5.23
N GLU A 33 -5.77 7.66 -5.33
CA GLU A 33 -5.64 9.02 -4.78
C GLU A 33 -6.64 9.32 -3.65
N PHE A 34 -7.66 8.48 -3.49
CA PHE A 34 -8.72 8.62 -2.47
C PHE A 34 -8.96 7.30 -1.72
N GLY A 35 -10.06 7.20 -0.98
CA GLY A 35 -10.48 5.93 -0.40
C GLY A 35 -10.99 4.95 -1.45
N VAL A 36 -10.54 3.70 -1.34
CA VAL A 36 -11.02 2.55 -2.11
C VAL A 36 -11.55 1.48 -1.16
N PRO A 37 -12.88 1.23 -1.13
CA PRO A 37 -13.47 0.29 -0.17
C PRO A 37 -13.19 -1.18 -0.51
N SER A 38 -12.73 -1.45 -1.74
CA SER A 38 -12.20 -2.75 -2.18
C SER A 38 -11.17 -2.55 -3.29
N ILE A 39 -10.04 -3.25 -3.22
CA ILE A 39 -8.97 -3.20 -4.25
C ILE A 39 -9.14 -4.26 -5.36
N GLY A 40 -10.26 -5.00 -5.36
CA GLY A 40 -10.67 -5.90 -6.43
C GLY A 40 -9.65 -7.00 -6.72
N ALA A 41 -9.15 -7.09 -7.95
CA ALA A 41 -8.29 -8.19 -8.40
C ALA A 41 -6.98 -8.36 -7.60
N LEU A 42 -6.55 -7.31 -6.90
CA LEU A 42 -5.36 -7.27 -6.05
C LEU A 42 -5.64 -7.64 -4.57
N ASP A 43 -6.90 -7.92 -4.24
CA ASP A 43 -7.33 -8.35 -2.90
C ASP A 43 -6.53 -9.55 -2.44
N ASN A 44 -6.02 -9.50 -1.21
CA ASN A 44 -5.20 -10.55 -0.62
C ASN A 44 -3.98 -10.97 -1.49
N LYS A 45 -3.45 -10.03 -2.29
CA LYS A 45 -2.25 -10.25 -3.13
C LYS A 45 -1.18 -9.19 -2.97
N VAL A 46 -1.46 -8.12 -2.21
CA VAL A 46 -0.49 -7.04 -2.00
C VAL A 46 0.72 -7.55 -1.23
N LYS A 47 1.91 -7.30 -1.78
CA LYS A 47 3.21 -7.67 -1.20
C LYS A 47 4.11 -6.48 -0.91
N SER A 48 3.94 -5.36 -1.62
CA SER A 48 4.65 -4.11 -1.34
C SER A 48 3.76 -2.91 -1.59
N VAL A 49 4.10 -1.77 -0.97
CA VAL A 49 3.31 -0.54 -1.03
C VAL A 49 4.21 0.68 -0.98
N TYR A 50 3.88 1.68 -1.79
CA TYR A 50 4.54 2.98 -1.76
C TYR A 50 3.52 4.12 -1.77
N ASN A 51 3.63 5.06 -0.82
CA ASN A 51 2.78 6.24 -0.75
C ASN A 51 3.51 7.45 -1.31
N TYR A 52 3.19 7.83 -2.54
CA TYR A 52 3.65 9.07 -3.15
C TYR A 52 2.61 10.20 -3.07
N GLY A 53 1.76 10.19 -2.03
CA GLY A 53 0.70 11.17 -1.81
C GLY A 53 1.19 12.62 -1.70
N ARG A 54 0.26 13.57 -1.97
CA ARG A 54 0.57 15.01 -1.95
C ARG A 54 0.89 15.53 -0.55
N SER A 55 0.05 15.22 0.43
CA SER A 55 0.17 15.74 1.81
C SER A 55 -0.14 14.73 2.91
N CYS A 56 -0.80 13.61 2.60
CA CYS A 56 -1.38 12.72 3.60
C CYS A 56 -0.71 11.34 3.62
N ASN A 57 -0.85 10.67 4.76
CA ASN A 57 -0.47 9.28 4.89
C ASN A 57 -1.52 8.41 4.18
N ALA A 58 -1.12 7.22 3.76
CA ALA A 58 -2.05 6.21 3.31
C ALA A 58 -2.27 5.21 4.44
N ARG A 59 -3.46 4.63 4.51
CA ARG A 59 -3.77 3.55 5.44
C ARG A 59 -4.36 2.40 4.66
N ILE A 60 -3.76 1.24 4.80
CA ILE A 60 -4.24 -0.02 4.23
C ILE A 60 -4.94 -0.83 5.32
N TYR A 61 -5.94 -1.61 4.93
CA TYR A 61 -6.82 -2.35 5.82
C TYR A 61 -6.90 -3.80 5.40
N MET A 62 -7.00 -4.68 6.39
CA MET A 62 -7.12 -6.11 6.13
C MET A 62 -8.48 -6.51 5.57
N ASP A 63 -9.52 -5.75 5.91
CA ASP A 63 -10.88 -6.02 5.43
C ASP A 63 -11.33 -4.94 4.44
N THR A 64 -12.45 -5.23 3.75
CA THR A 64 -13.13 -4.25 2.90
C THR A 64 -13.74 -3.12 3.74
N ASN A 65 -14.13 -2.04 3.06
CA ASN A 65 -14.84 -0.90 3.67
C ASN A 65 -14.08 -0.22 4.82
N TYR A 66 -12.74 -0.26 4.79
CA TYR A 66 -11.86 0.38 5.77
C TYR A 66 -11.99 -0.18 7.19
N THR A 67 -12.23 -1.48 7.31
CA THR A 67 -12.41 -2.17 8.59
C THR A 67 -11.25 -3.13 8.90
N GLY A 68 -11.29 -3.71 10.09
CA GLY A 68 -10.25 -4.62 10.56
C GLY A 68 -8.95 -3.92 10.94
N ARG A 69 -7.88 -4.72 11.02
CA ARG A 69 -6.54 -4.21 11.32
C ARG A 69 -6.06 -3.34 10.17
N ASN A 70 -5.33 -2.28 10.52
CA ASN A 70 -4.81 -1.32 9.56
C ASN A 70 -3.32 -1.01 9.77
N LEU A 71 -2.67 -0.59 8.69
CA LEU A 71 -1.27 -0.16 8.66
C LEU A 71 -1.15 1.20 8.00
N LEU A 72 -0.44 2.11 8.66
CA LEU A 72 -0.16 3.45 8.14
C LEU A 72 1.11 3.43 7.28
N ILE A 73 1.02 4.04 6.10
CA ILE A 73 2.11 4.23 5.15
C ILE A 73 2.45 5.72 5.11
N PRO A 74 3.61 6.13 5.64
CA PRO A 74 3.99 7.54 5.66
C PRO A 74 4.15 8.09 4.24
N ARG A 75 3.81 9.36 4.05
CA ARG A 75 4.05 10.06 2.78
C ARG A 75 5.53 10.02 2.40
N GLY A 76 5.81 9.73 1.12
CA GLY A 76 7.17 9.63 0.58
C GLY A 76 7.91 8.37 1.04
N GLY A 77 7.19 7.43 1.65
CA GLY A 77 7.71 6.17 2.14
C GLY A 77 6.86 4.98 1.70
N GLY A 78 7.40 3.80 1.94
CA GLY A 78 6.75 2.56 1.61
C GLY A 78 7.48 1.35 2.17
N TYR A 79 6.90 0.18 1.94
CA TYR A 79 7.43 -1.10 2.39
C TYR A 79 7.67 -1.98 1.18
N LYS A 80 8.93 -2.38 0.97
CA LYS A 80 9.35 -3.25 -0.14
C LYS A 80 8.84 -4.68 0.01
N THR A 81 8.52 -5.08 1.23
CA THR A 81 7.85 -6.33 1.54
C THR A 81 6.89 -6.10 2.72
N LEU A 82 5.74 -6.78 2.67
CA LEU A 82 4.73 -6.81 3.72
C LEU A 82 4.75 -8.15 4.48
N ASP A 83 5.63 -9.08 4.09
CA ASP A 83 5.69 -10.44 4.67
C ASP A 83 5.94 -10.42 6.19
N PHE A 84 6.66 -9.41 6.70
CA PHE A 84 6.95 -9.24 8.13
C PHE A 84 7.04 -7.77 8.55
N TYR A 85 6.10 -6.95 8.08
CA TYR A 85 6.08 -5.53 8.46
C TYR A 85 5.43 -5.36 9.83
N ASP A 86 6.22 -4.99 10.86
CA ASP A 86 5.90 -4.89 12.30
C ASP A 86 6.40 -6.06 13.18
N GLY A 87 7.25 -6.96 12.66
CA GLY A 87 7.93 -8.01 13.43
C GLY A 87 7.03 -9.09 14.05
N ILE A 88 5.70 -8.94 13.93
CA ILE A 88 4.69 -9.78 14.58
C ILE A 88 3.68 -10.31 13.55
N TYR A 89 3.45 -9.61 12.43
CA TYR A 89 2.40 -9.97 11.48
C TYR A 89 2.82 -9.93 10.02
N ASN A 90 2.35 -10.96 9.30
CA ASN A 90 2.39 -11.02 7.86
C ASN A 90 1.22 -10.20 7.29
N TRP A 91 1.54 -9.05 6.71
CA TRP A 91 0.61 -8.18 5.99
C TRP A 91 0.46 -8.57 4.52
N SER A 92 1.40 -9.38 4.03
CA SER A 92 1.32 -9.98 2.70
C SER A 92 0.02 -10.75 2.60
N HIS A 93 -0.61 -10.64 1.45
CA HIS A 93 -1.86 -11.34 1.16
C HIS A 93 -3.04 -11.01 2.08
N SER A 94 -3.01 -9.88 2.77
CA SER A 94 -4.11 -9.52 3.69
C SER A 94 -4.79 -8.21 3.33
N VAL A 95 -4.30 -7.44 2.36
CA VAL A 95 -4.84 -6.10 2.09
C VAL A 95 -6.08 -6.18 1.21
N SER A 96 -7.16 -5.54 1.66
CA SER A 96 -8.45 -5.52 0.96
C SER A 96 -9.00 -4.13 0.67
N SER A 97 -8.70 -3.12 1.49
CA SER A 97 -9.11 -1.73 1.24
C SER A 97 -8.03 -0.74 1.68
N ALA A 98 -8.11 0.49 1.17
CA ALA A 98 -7.12 1.52 1.49
C ALA A 98 -7.70 2.93 1.36
N LYS A 99 -7.21 3.88 2.15
CA LYS A 99 -7.55 5.29 1.97
C LYS A 99 -6.42 6.21 2.39
N PHE A 100 -6.45 7.43 1.88
CA PHE A 100 -5.67 8.50 2.47
C PHE A 100 -6.25 8.91 3.82
N VAL A 101 -5.37 9.21 4.76
CA VAL A 101 -5.68 9.73 6.09
C VAL A 101 -4.89 11.01 6.26
N CYS A 102 -5.63 12.10 6.09
CA CYS A 102 -5.35 13.43 6.59
C CYS A 102 -6.17 13.58 7.88
#